data_AF-A0AAN8Q279-F1
#
_entry.id   AF-A0AAN8Q279-F1
#
_cell.length_a   1.000
_cell.length_b   1.000
_cell.length_c   1.000
_cell.angle_alpha   90.00
_cell.angle_beta   90.00
_cell.angle_gamma   90.00
#
_symmetry.space_group_name_H-M   'P 1'
#
loop_
_entity.id
_entity.type
_entity.pdbx_description
1 polymer ?
#
loop_
_entity_poly.entity_id
_entity_poly.type
_entity_poly.pdbx_seq_one_letter_code
_entity_poly.pdbx_strand_id
1 'polypeptide(L)'
;MDKRIQNAQTSVIKGAVSLAKVTEVLGCGQPLDVNNVLEQAIESLALFGHANKQLCLVRRDMMKPDMRGEYLHLCSLNFKYTDCLFGDDISKTVKDRYC
;
A
#
# COMPACT_ATOMS: atom_id res chain seq x y z
N MET A 1 11.42 -12.72 10.41
CA MET A 1 10.38 -11.99 9.63
C MET A 1 10.94 -11.72 8.24
N ASP A 2 10.17 -11.91 7.16
CA ASP A 2 10.61 -11.62 5.79
C ASP A 2 11.02 -10.13 5.69
N LYS A 3 12.21 -9.84 5.13
CA LYS A 3 12.77 -8.48 5.01
C LYS A 3 11.85 -7.52 4.25
N ARG A 4 11.06 -8.02 3.29
CA ARG A 4 10.08 -7.21 2.54
C ARG A 4 8.90 -6.81 3.42
N ILE A 5 8.46 -7.71 4.31
CA ILE A 5 7.42 -7.40 5.30
C ILE A 5 7.95 -6.37 6.30
N GLN A 6 9.20 -6.52 6.76
CA GLN A 6 9.83 -5.55 7.66
C GLN A 6 9.97 -4.16 7.02
N ASN A 7 10.32 -4.09 5.73
CA ASN A 7 10.37 -2.84 4.99
C ASN A 7 8.99 -2.19 4.86
N ALA A 8 7.95 -2.97 4.54
CA ALA A 8 6.58 -2.47 4.49
C ALA A 8 6.13 -1.94 5.86
N GLN A 9 6.41 -2.67 6.95
CA GLN A 9 6.13 -2.22 8.31
C GLN A 9 6.85 -0.91 8.64
N THR A 10 8.12 -0.78 8.26
CA THR A 10 8.90 0.46 8.47
C THR A 10 8.24 1.65 7.77
N SER A 11 7.75 1.46 6.53
CA SER A 11 7.01 2.50 5.81
C SER A 11 5.69 2.85 6.48
N VAL A 12 4.92 1.87 6.98
CA VAL A 12 3.70 2.12 7.75
C VAL A 12 3.99 2.95 9.00
N ILE A 13 5.00 2.57 9.79
CA ILE A 13 5.34 3.29 11.02
C ILE A 13 5.74 4.74 10.73
N LYS A 14 6.58 4.97 9.71
CA LYS A 14 6.96 6.34 9.31
C LYS A 14 5.75 7.17 8.86
N GLY A 15 4.85 6.58 8.07
CA GLY A 15 3.62 7.25 7.64
C GLY A 15 2.73 7.61 8.83
N ALA A 16 2.54 6.67 9.77
CA ALA A 16 1.75 6.89 10.98
C ALA A 16 2.33 8.02 11.87
N VAL A 17 3.66 8.10 11.99
CA VAL A 17 4.32 9.19 12.70
C VAL A 17 4.10 10.54 12.02
N SER A 18 4.19 10.61 10.68
CA SER A 18 3.91 11.85 9.94
C SER A 18 2.44 12.26 10.09
N LEU A 19 1.51 11.31 10.02
CA LEU A 19 0.08 11.55 10.26
C LEU A 19 -0.22 12.02 11.69
N ALA A 20 0.45 11.46 12.70
CA ALA A 20 0.27 11.87 14.09
C ALA A 20 0.60 13.37 14.29
N LYS A 21 1.65 13.87 13.64
CA LYS A 21 2.00 15.31 13.67
C LYS A 21 0.89 16.17 13.04
N VAL A 22 0.31 15.73 11.93
CA VAL A 22 -0.85 16.39 11.32
C VAL A 22 -2.01 16.45 12.31
N THR A 23 -2.33 15.35 12.99
CA THR A 23 -3.44 15.33 13.96
C THR A 23 -3.17 16.22 15.17
N GLU A 24 -1.92 16.31 15.64
CA GLU A 24 -1.52 17.19 16.73
C GLU A 24 -1.71 18.67 16.35
N VAL A 25 -1.18 19.07 15.18
CA VAL A 25 -1.30 20.44 14.69
C VAL A 25 -2.77 20.85 14.52
N LEU A 26 -3.62 19.95 14.00
CA LEU A 26 -5.06 20.21 13.85
C LEU A 26 -5.80 20.25 15.20
N GLY A 27 -5.34 19.51 16.21
CA GLY A 27 -5.96 19.43 17.53
C GLY A 27 -5.63 20.61 18.47
N CYS A 28 -4.51 21.29 18.25
CA CYS A 28 -4.01 22.34 19.16
C CYS A 28 -4.72 23.70 19.04
N GLY A 29 -5.59 23.91 18.05
CA GLY A 29 -6.35 25.16 17.88
C GLY A 29 -5.49 26.40 17.59
N GLN A 30 -4.21 26.21 17.28
CA GLN A 30 -3.27 27.27 16.90
C GLN A 30 -3.47 27.67 15.43
N PRO A 31 -2.98 28.86 15.02
CA PRO A 31 -2.96 29.25 13.61
C PRO A 31 -2.30 28.17 12.76
N LEU A 32 -3.04 27.68 11.77
CA LEU A 32 -2.63 26.56 10.94
C LEU A 32 -1.69 27.03 9.81
N ASP A 33 -0.48 26.48 9.75
CA ASP A 33 0.29 26.52 8.51
C ASP A 33 -0.21 25.42 7.56
N VAL A 34 -1.12 25.81 6.68
CA VAL A 34 -1.78 24.91 5.73
C VAL A 34 -0.77 24.20 4.82
N ASN A 35 0.31 24.88 4.41
CA ASN A 35 1.29 24.30 3.48
C ASN A 35 2.09 23.18 4.17
N ASN A 36 2.57 23.43 5.39
CA ASN A 36 3.28 22.42 6.18
C ASN A 36 2.39 21.20 6.50
N VAL A 37 1.12 21.44 6.85
CA VAL A 37 0.15 20.36 7.13
C VAL A 37 -0.12 19.53 5.88
N LEU A 38 -0.28 20.17 4.73
CA LEU A 38 -0.48 19.50 3.46
C LEU A 38 0.76 18.67 3.07
N GLU A 39 1.97 19.20 3.25
CA GLU A 39 3.22 18.49 2.96
C GLU A 39 3.34 17.21 3.80
N GLN A 40 3.08 17.29 5.11
CA GLN A 40 3.11 16.14 6.01
C GLN A 40 2.03 15.11 5.66
N ALA A 41 0.83 15.56 5.29
CA ALA A 41 -0.24 14.67 4.85
C ALA A 41 0.14 13.93 3.55
N ILE A 42 0.74 14.62 2.58
CA ILE A 42 1.23 14.02 1.33
C ILE A 42 2.35 13.02 1.61
N GLU A 43 3.31 13.36 2.47
CA GLU A 43 4.39 12.45 2.87
C GLU A 43 3.84 11.17 3.51
N SER A 44 2.90 11.32 4.46
CA SER A 44 2.22 10.19 5.08
C SER A 44 1.52 9.31 4.04
N LEU A 45 0.78 9.90 3.12
CA LEU A 45 0.07 9.17 2.07
C LEU A 45 1.04 8.43 1.14
N ALA A 46 2.16 9.05 0.76
CA ALA A 46 3.20 8.43 -0.05
C ALA A 46 3.81 7.22 0.65
N LEU A 47 4.08 7.31 1.96
CA LEU A 47 4.62 6.20 2.76
C LEU A 47 3.63 5.05 2.88
N PHE A 48 2.34 5.33 3.09
CA PHE A 48 1.30 4.30 3.10
C PHE A 48 1.11 3.65 1.74
N GLY A 49 1.10 4.44 0.66
CA GLY A 49 1.04 3.91 -0.71
C GLY A 49 2.23 3.00 -1.03
N HIS A 50 3.43 3.40 -0.60
CA HIS A 50 4.64 2.59 -0.76
C HIS A 50 4.60 1.30 0.06
N ALA A 51 4.08 1.34 1.29
CA ALA A 51 3.87 0.14 2.11
C ALA A 51 2.85 -0.81 1.48
N ASN A 52 1.71 -0.27 1.02
CA ASN A 52 0.66 -1.04 0.35
C ASN A 52 1.21 -1.76 -0.89
N LYS A 53 2.01 -1.06 -1.71
CA LYS A 53 2.71 -1.63 -2.86
C LYS A 53 3.53 -2.86 -2.46
N GLN A 54 4.37 -2.74 -1.43
CA GLN A 54 5.20 -3.85 -0.96
C GLN A 54 4.36 -5.02 -0.45
N LEU A 55 3.28 -4.76 0.28
CA LEU A 55 2.39 -5.79 0.80
C LEU A 55 1.65 -6.52 -0.33
N CYS A 56 1.18 -5.82 -1.36
CA CYS A 56 0.59 -6.45 -2.55
C CYS A 56 1.56 -7.43 -3.20
N LEU A 57 2.84 -7.06 -3.33
CA LEU A 57 3.86 -7.96 -3.89
C LEU A 57 4.09 -9.20 -3.04
N VAL A 58 4.20 -9.03 -1.72
CA VAL A 58 4.35 -10.16 -0.79
C VAL A 58 3.12 -11.07 -0.86
N ARG A 59 1.90 -10.52 -0.87
CA ARG A 59 0.66 -11.29 -1.01
C ARG A 59 0.62 -12.08 -2.32
N ARG A 60 0.98 -11.45 -3.44
CA ARG A 60 1.09 -12.12 -4.75
C ARG A 60 2.08 -13.30 -4.68
N ASP A 61 3.25 -13.10 -4.11
CA ASP A 61 4.25 -14.18 -3.96
C ASP A 61 3.77 -15.32 -3.06
N MET A 62 3.06 -15.00 -1.98
CA MET A 62 2.49 -16.01 -1.08
C MET A 62 1.38 -16.84 -1.72
N MET A 63 0.63 -16.28 -2.67
CA MET A 63 -0.43 -17.00 -3.38
C MET A 63 0.09 -17.85 -4.56
N LYS A 64 1.27 -17.53 -5.11
CA LYS A 64 1.83 -18.25 -6.28
C LYS A 64 1.75 -19.79 -6.17
N PRO A 65 2.06 -20.43 -5.03
CA PRO A 65 2.01 -21.89 -4.92
C PRO A 65 0.61 -22.50 -5.10
N ASP A 66 -0.44 -21.75 -4.76
CA ASP A 66 -1.83 -22.21 -4.77
C ASP A 66 -2.58 -21.80 -6.05
N MET A 67 -1.95 -20.96 -6.89
CA MET A 67 -2.55 -20.50 -8.14
C MET A 67 -2.38 -21.53 -9.26
N ARG A 68 -3.40 -21.65 -10.12
CA ARG A 68 -3.27 -22.43 -11.36
C ARG A 68 -2.19 -21.83 -12.26
N GLY A 69 -1.45 -22.69 -12.96
CA GLY A 69 -0.32 -22.31 -13.82
C GLY A 69 -0.66 -21.18 -14.81
N GLU A 70 -1.85 -21.24 -15.42
CA GLU A 70 -2.35 -20.22 -16.35
C GLU A 70 -2.45 -18.80 -15.76
N TYR A 71 -2.53 -18.66 -14.43
CA TYR A 71 -2.68 -17.38 -13.74
C TYR A 71 -1.41 -16.91 -13.02
N LEU A 72 -0.30 -17.65 -13.08
CA LEU A 72 0.95 -17.28 -12.40
C LEU A 72 1.51 -15.92 -12.88
N HIS A 73 1.21 -15.55 -14.13
CA HIS A 73 1.60 -14.27 -14.73
C HIS A 73 1.01 -13.06 -13.97
N LEU A 74 -0.12 -13.22 -13.28
CA LEU A 74 -0.75 -12.16 -12.49
C LEU A 74 0.07 -11.79 -11.24
N CYS A 75 0.89 -12.70 -10.74
CA CYS A 75 1.79 -12.44 -9.61
C CYS A 75 3.08 -11.72 -10.02
N SER A 76 3.17 -11.22 -11.26
CA SER A 76 4.29 -10.42 -11.75
C SER A 76 4.38 -9.07 -11.04
N LEU A 77 5.60 -8.54 -10.94
CA LEU A 77 5.89 -7.21 -10.41
C LEU A 77 5.34 -6.07 -11.30
N ASN A 78 5.04 -6.37 -12.56
CA ASN A 78 4.65 -5.39 -13.59
C ASN A 78 3.17 -5.03 -13.55
N PHE A 79 2.33 -5.77 -12.82
CA PHE A 79 0.92 -5.43 -12.70
C PHE A 79 0.74 -4.17 -11.85
N LYS A 80 0.01 -3.20 -12.42
CA LYS A 80 -0.38 -1.96 -11.75
C LYS A 80 -1.17 -2.29 -10.48
N TYR A 81 -1.04 -1.41 -9.50
CA TYR A 81 -1.77 -1.50 -8.24
C TYR A 81 -3.05 -0.71 -8.42
N THR A 82 -4.18 -1.36 -8.22
CA THR A 82 -5.51 -0.75 -8.18
C THR A 82 -6.18 -1.19 -6.87
N ASP A 83 -7.47 -0.94 -6.71
CA ASP A 83 -8.23 -1.45 -5.56
C ASP A 83 -8.23 -2.99 -5.49
N CYS A 84 -7.93 -3.67 -6.61
CA CYS A 84 -7.81 -5.12 -6.70
C CYS A 84 -6.34 -5.56 -6.59
N LEU A 85 -6.09 -6.67 -5.90
CA LEU A 85 -4.73 -7.20 -5.66
C LEU A 85 -3.95 -7.48 -6.96
N PHE A 86 -4.65 -7.81 -8.05
CA PHE A 86 -4.08 -8.10 -9.36
C PHE A 86 -4.33 -7.01 -10.42
N GLY A 87 -4.89 -5.87 -10.03
CA GLY A 87 -5.29 -4.83 -10.97
C GLY A 87 -6.71 -5.03 -11.53
N ASP A 88 -7.17 -4.08 -12.34
CA ASP A 88 -8.53 -4.06 -12.89
C ASP A 88 -8.64 -4.77 -14.26
N ASP A 89 -7.52 -4.89 -14.98
CA ASP A 89 -7.43 -5.53 -16.30
C ASP A 89 -7.30 -7.06 -16.17
N ILE A 90 -8.21 -7.68 -15.42
CA ILE A 90 -8.28 -9.14 -15.25
C ILE A 90 -9.65 -9.67 -15.69
N SER A 91 -9.68 -10.91 -16.18
CA SER A 91 -10.94 -11.55 -16.58
C SER A 91 -11.90 -11.71 -15.39
N LYS A 92 -13.21 -11.73 -15.65
CA LYS A 92 -14.24 -11.91 -14.62
C LYS A 92 -14.02 -13.17 -13.78
N THR A 93 -13.65 -14.28 -14.42
CA THR A 93 -13.36 -15.56 -13.72
C THR A 93 -12.20 -15.45 -12.73
N VAL A 94 -11.17 -14.66 -13.06
CA VAL A 94 -10.04 -14.40 -12.15
C VAL A 94 -10.51 -13.52 -11.00
N LYS A 95 -11.30 -12.49 -11.30
CA LYS A 95 -11.85 -11.58 -10.29
C LYS A 95 -12.71 -12.33 -9.28
N ASP A 96 -13.66 -13.14 -9.74
CA ASP A 96 -14.57 -13.93 -8.88
C ASP A 96 -13.83 -14.97 -8.01
N ARG A 97 -12.60 -15.33 -8.37
CA ARG A 97 -11.84 -16.40 -7.69
C ARG A 97 -10.72 -15.89 -6.78
N TYR A 98 -10.14 -14.72 -7.08
CA TYR A 98 -8.92 -14.24 -6.43
C TYR A 98 -8.95 -12.76 -6.00
N CYS A 99 -10.07 -12.04 -6.19
CA CYS A 99 -10.29 -10.68 -5.69
C CYS A 99 -11.51 -10.67 -4.77
#